data_AF-A0A7C5C4N8-F1
#
_entry.id   AF-A0A7C5C4N8-F1
#
_cell.length_a   1.000
_cell.length_b   1.000
_cell.length_c   1.000
_cell.angle_alpha   90.00
_cell.angle_beta   90.00
_cell.angle_gamma   90.00
#
_symmetry.space_group_name_H-M   'P 1'
#
loop_
_entity.id
_entity.type
_entity.pdbx_description
1 polymer ?
#
loop_
_entity_poly.entity_id
_entity_poly.type
_entity_poly.pdbx_seq_one_letter_code
_entity_poly.pdbx_strand_id
1 'polypeptide(L)'
;MPLAFLDRILSLFSNPADPEAEKKKILKQIARDLAKHKYRFYKTKTEEAEPLLAKFFYDIYKIVSPAQVFMQNADKSVQLRQLVIDSFLDKKSLELQERLSEDSIKDRSKTVPTKELSQQLKDDLVDFFASFDSNRTDSIDTAYNLILLFTKFVNFDYFFLLKTFDSNISERNFTYHPKFEAIRAEYVSDDLKDFLEILLALEPSQDWKTVFNILKVYKGVDVIAQDQ
;
A
#
# COMPACT_ATOMS: atom_id res chain seq x y z
N MET A 1 11.47 -18.57 -4.21
CA MET A 1 10.48 -19.51 -3.64
C MET A 1 9.01 -19.21 -3.99
N PRO A 2 8.53 -17.97 -4.22
CA PRO A 2 7.11 -17.75 -4.57
C PRO A 2 6.75 -18.15 -6.02
N LEU A 3 7.70 -18.07 -6.95
CA LEU A 3 7.51 -18.46 -8.36
C LEU A 3 7.15 -19.95 -8.50
N ALA A 4 7.85 -20.83 -7.78
CA ALA A 4 7.60 -22.28 -7.80
C ALA A 4 6.22 -22.68 -7.25
N PHE A 5 5.57 -21.83 -6.47
CA PHE A 5 4.21 -22.04 -5.96
C PHE A 5 3.17 -21.70 -7.04
N LEU A 6 3.34 -20.57 -7.73
CA LEU A 6 2.45 -20.12 -8.81
C LEU A 6 2.58 -21.00 -10.05
N ASP A 7 3.80 -21.38 -10.44
CA ASP A 7 4.06 -22.30 -11.57
C ASP A 7 3.34 -23.64 -11.38
N ARG A 8 3.23 -24.09 -10.12
CA ARG A 8 2.58 -25.35 -9.76
C ARG A 8 1.06 -25.26 -9.79
N ILE A 9 0.50 -24.11 -9.43
CA ILE A 9 -0.94 -23.83 -9.57
C ILE A 9 -1.31 -23.69 -11.06
N LEU A 10 -0.49 -23.01 -11.85
CA LEU A 10 -0.74 -22.83 -13.29
C LEU A 10 -0.64 -24.15 -14.07
N SER A 11 0.19 -25.10 -13.63
CA SER A 11 0.30 -26.44 -14.24
C SER A 11 -0.97 -27.32 -14.10
N LEU A 12 -1.94 -26.92 -13.26
CA LEU A 12 -3.24 -27.59 -13.12
C LEU A 12 -4.14 -27.39 -14.35
N PHE A 13 -3.91 -26.33 -15.14
CA PHE A 13 -4.79 -25.93 -16.24
C PHE A 13 -4.29 -26.36 -17.62
N SER A 14 -3.12 -27.00 -17.69
CA SER A 14 -2.41 -27.25 -18.98
C SER A 14 -2.22 -28.70 -19.38
N ASN A 15 -2.70 -29.70 -18.61
CA ASN A 15 -2.43 -31.13 -18.90
C ASN A 15 -3.69 -32.01 -18.88
N PRO A 16 -3.96 -32.86 -19.89
CA PRO A 16 -5.16 -33.69 -19.99
C PRO A 16 -5.08 -35.01 -19.19
N ALA A 17 -4.26 -35.06 -18.14
CA ALA A 17 -4.27 -36.16 -17.17
C ALA A 17 -5.39 -35.93 -16.14
N ASP A 18 -5.90 -37.00 -15.51
CA ASP A 18 -7.01 -36.96 -14.54
C ASP A 18 -6.85 -35.79 -13.54
N PRO A 19 -7.59 -34.69 -13.76
CA PRO A 19 -7.32 -33.42 -13.08
C PRO A 19 -7.62 -33.51 -11.58
N GLU A 20 -8.53 -34.40 -11.17
CA GLU A 20 -8.84 -34.63 -9.76
C GLU A 20 -7.72 -35.40 -9.04
N ALA A 21 -7.06 -36.34 -9.71
CA ALA A 21 -5.93 -37.07 -9.14
C ALA A 21 -4.70 -36.17 -8.93
N GLU A 22 -4.36 -35.32 -9.91
CA GLU A 22 -3.27 -34.34 -9.78
C GLU A 22 -3.58 -33.26 -8.75
N LYS A 23 -4.81 -32.72 -8.73
CA LYS A 23 -5.28 -31.80 -7.68
C LYS A 23 -5.12 -32.42 -6.29
N LYS A 24 -5.56 -33.66 -6.08
CA LYS A 24 -5.44 -34.36 -4.79
C LYS A 24 -3.98 -34.58 -4.38
N LYS A 25 -3.09 -34.86 -5.33
CA LYS A 25 -1.65 -35.02 -5.11
C LYS A 25 -0.99 -33.71 -4.70
N ILE A 26 -1.32 -32.61 -5.38
CA ILE A 26 -0.84 -31.26 -5.04
C ILE A 26 -1.36 -30.82 -3.68
N LEU A 27 -2.65 -31.02 -3.38
CA LEU A 27 -3.23 -30.70 -2.07
C LEU A 27 -2.54 -31.47 -0.93
N LYS A 28 -2.22 -32.75 -1.14
CA LYS A 28 -1.43 -33.55 -0.19
C LYS A 28 -0.03 -32.99 0.01
N GLN A 29 0.62 -32.52 -1.06
CA GLN A 29 1.94 -31.91 -0.98
C GLN A 29 1.89 -30.59 -0.21
N ILE A 30 0.93 -29.72 -0.52
CA ILE A 30 0.69 -28.45 0.19
C ILE A 30 0.44 -28.73 1.68
N ALA A 31 -0.40 -29.71 2.01
CA ALA A 31 -0.66 -30.08 3.39
C ALA A 31 0.62 -30.53 4.13
N ARG A 32 1.52 -31.26 3.47
CA ARG A 32 2.82 -31.67 4.03
C ARG A 32 3.76 -30.48 4.23
N ASP A 33 3.77 -29.55 3.28
CA ASP A 33 4.63 -28.37 3.34
C ASP A 33 4.16 -27.41 4.44
N LEU A 34 2.84 -27.21 4.56
CA LEU A 34 2.22 -26.45 5.67
C LEU A 34 2.48 -27.10 7.03
N ALA A 35 2.40 -28.42 7.13
CA ALA A 35 2.67 -29.12 8.40
C ALA A 35 4.12 -28.97 8.88
N LYS A 36 5.07 -28.76 7.96
CA LYS A 36 6.49 -28.51 8.26
C LYS A 36 6.80 -27.04 8.54
N HIS A 37 5.88 -26.14 8.23
CA HIS A 37 6.08 -24.72 8.40
C HIS A 37 6.09 -24.34 9.90
N LYS A 38 6.96 -23.38 10.27
CA LYS A 38 7.09 -22.93 11.67
C LYS A 38 5.79 -22.32 12.19
N TYR A 39 5.07 -21.61 11.32
CA TYR A 39 3.80 -20.95 11.66
C TYR A 39 2.64 -21.88 11.37
N ARG A 40 1.95 -22.32 12.43
CA ARG A 40 0.77 -23.19 12.38
C ARG A 40 -0.50 -22.35 12.26
N PHE A 41 -0.70 -21.74 11.09
CA PHE A 41 -1.87 -20.89 10.81
C PHE A 41 -3.10 -21.65 10.36
N TYR A 42 -2.93 -22.85 9.79
CA TYR A 42 -4.00 -23.64 9.21
C TYR A 42 -3.81 -25.12 9.49
N LYS A 43 -4.89 -25.80 9.87
CA LYS A 43 -4.92 -27.22 10.15
C LYS A 43 -5.71 -27.95 9.08
N THR A 44 -4.97 -28.59 8.18
CA THR A 44 -5.51 -29.23 6.96
C THR A 44 -6.50 -30.36 7.24
N LYS A 45 -6.36 -31.09 8.36
CA LYS A 45 -7.24 -32.23 8.69
C LYS A 45 -8.65 -31.79 9.05
N THR A 46 -8.78 -30.67 9.73
CA THR A 46 -10.06 -30.13 10.24
C THR A 46 -10.51 -28.90 9.49
N GLU A 47 -9.71 -28.43 8.53
CA GLU A 47 -9.92 -27.21 7.73
C GLU A 47 -10.16 -25.99 8.63
N GLU A 48 -9.39 -25.92 9.71
CA GLU A 48 -9.48 -24.86 10.71
C GLU A 48 -8.37 -23.83 10.50
N ALA A 49 -8.74 -22.55 10.52
CA ALA A 49 -7.81 -21.46 10.74
C ALA A 49 -7.51 -21.37 12.25
N GLU A 50 -6.23 -21.37 12.60
CA GLU A 50 -5.77 -21.48 13.97
C GLU A 50 -5.66 -20.09 14.65
N PRO A 51 -5.75 -20.01 16.00
CA PRO A 51 -5.61 -18.76 16.75
C PRO A 51 -4.34 -17.95 16.43
N LEU A 52 -3.28 -18.64 16.00
CA LEU A 52 -2.01 -18.01 15.64
C LEU A 52 -2.15 -17.14 14.38
N LEU A 53 -3.04 -17.49 13.44
CA LEU A 53 -3.34 -16.66 12.27
C LEU A 53 -4.00 -15.35 12.70
N ALA A 54 -5.00 -15.43 13.56
CA ALA A 54 -5.64 -14.24 14.12
C ALA A 54 -4.64 -13.37 14.88
N LYS A 55 -3.76 -13.98 15.69
CA LYS A 55 -2.68 -13.25 16.36
C LYS A 55 -1.80 -12.48 15.37
N PHE A 56 -1.40 -13.11 14.27
CA PHE A 56 -0.62 -12.44 13.23
C PHE A 56 -1.33 -11.20 12.65
N PHE A 57 -2.62 -11.32 12.31
CA PHE A 57 -3.40 -10.17 11.83
C PHE A 57 -3.62 -9.09 12.89
N TYR A 58 -3.80 -9.49 14.17
CA TYR A 58 -3.93 -8.57 15.29
C TYR A 58 -2.66 -7.75 15.49
N ASP A 59 -1.50 -8.39 15.40
CA ASP A 59 -0.19 -7.72 15.52
C ASP A 59 0.00 -6.70 14.38
N ILE A 60 -0.37 -7.05 13.13
CA ILE A 60 -0.38 -6.10 12.01
C ILE A 60 -1.34 -4.94 12.30
N TYR A 61 -2.59 -5.26 12.66
CA TYR A 61 -3.62 -4.26 12.89
C TYR A 61 -3.23 -3.25 13.97
N LYS A 62 -2.59 -3.71 15.05
CA LYS A 62 -2.07 -2.86 16.11
C LYS A 62 -1.04 -1.85 15.59
N ILE A 63 -0.17 -2.26 14.67
CA ILE A 63 0.86 -1.41 14.07
C ILE A 63 0.24 -0.40 13.10
N VAL A 64 -0.68 -0.84 12.23
CA VAL A 64 -1.21 0.00 11.13
C VAL A 64 -2.46 0.80 11.50
N SER A 65 -3.18 0.44 12.56
CA SER A 65 -4.41 1.14 12.95
C SER A 65 -4.25 2.64 13.22
N PRO A 66 -3.13 3.16 13.78
CA PRO A 66 -2.95 4.61 13.90
C PRO A 66 -2.89 5.30 12.54
N ALA A 67 -2.33 4.63 11.52
CA ALA A 67 -2.24 5.13 10.15
C ALA A 67 -3.63 5.29 9.50
N GLN A 68 -4.62 4.46 9.86
CA GLN A 68 -5.94 4.48 9.22
C GLN A 68 -6.62 5.84 9.26
N VAL A 69 -6.53 6.54 10.39
CA VAL A 69 -7.13 7.89 10.54
C VAL A 69 -6.48 8.87 9.59
N PHE A 70 -5.16 8.78 9.41
CA PHE A 70 -4.41 9.64 8.52
C PHE A 70 -4.69 9.32 7.05
N MET A 71 -4.84 8.04 6.69
CA MET A 71 -5.03 7.62 5.32
C MET A 71 -6.48 7.77 4.81
N GLN A 72 -7.41 8.27 5.64
CA GLN A 72 -8.78 8.56 5.19
C GLN A 72 -8.78 9.56 4.03
N ASN A 73 -9.44 9.17 2.93
CA ASN A 73 -9.59 9.96 1.70
C ASN A 73 -8.25 10.38 1.04
N ALA A 74 -7.14 9.70 1.35
CA ALA A 74 -5.84 10.00 0.76
C ALA A 74 -5.87 9.91 -0.78
N ASP A 75 -6.59 8.92 -1.32
CA ASP A 75 -6.83 8.69 -2.74
C ASP A 75 -7.53 9.88 -3.45
N LYS A 76 -8.34 10.64 -2.73
CA LYS A 76 -9.08 11.79 -3.25
C LYS A 76 -8.36 13.12 -3.04
N SER A 77 -7.32 13.15 -2.23
CA SER A 77 -6.63 14.37 -1.81
C SER A 77 -5.83 15.01 -2.94
N VAL A 78 -6.31 16.15 -3.45
CA VAL A 78 -5.57 17.00 -4.40
C VAL A 78 -4.28 17.51 -3.77
N GLN A 79 -4.33 17.88 -2.49
CA GLN A 79 -3.16 18.36 -1.75
C GLN A 79 -2.08 17.28 -1.64
N LEU A 80 -2.46 16.02 -1.43
CA LEU A 80 -1.50 14.92 -1.39
C LEU A 80 -0.87 14.69 -2.77
N ARG A 81 -1.66 14.72 -3.85
CA ARG A 81 -1.13 14.64 -5.22
C ARG A 81 -0.12 15.75 -5.50
N GLN A 82 -0.46 16.99 -5.15
CA GLN A 82 0.44 18.13 -5.33
C GLN A 82 1.73 17.94 -4.52
N LEU A 83 1.62 17.52 -3.25
CA LEU A 83 2.79 17.29 -2.41
C LEU A 83 3.70 16.18 -2.94
N VAL A 84 3.12 15.11 -3.50
CA VAL A 84 3.91 14.07 -4.17
C VAL A 84 4.70 14.69 -5.31
N ILE A 85 4.06 15.45 -6.20
CA ILE A 85 4.74 16.14 -7.30
C ILE A 85 5.88 17.03 -6.78
N ASP A 86 5.58 17.90 -5.80
CA ASP A 86 6.53 18.86 -5.25
C ASP A 86 7.75 18.18 -4.61
N SER A 87 7.59 16.97 -4.04
CA SER A 87 8.68 16.21 -3.43
C SER A 87 9.76 15.74 -4.42
N PHE A 88 9.44 15.73 -5.73
CA PHE A 88 10.38 15.38 -6.80
C PHE A 88 10.89 16.60 -7.58
N LEU A 89 10.49 17.82 -7.20
CA LEU A 89 11.00 19.03 -7.81
C LEU A 89 12.34 19.42 -7.19
N ASP A 90 13.32 19.68 -8.05
CA ASP A 90 14.56 20.32 -7.62
C ASP A 90 14.34 21.81 -7.33
N LYS A 91 15.36 22.45 -6.76
CA LYS A 91 15.32 23.87 -6.40
C LYS A 91 14.97 24.77 -7.60
N LYS A 92 15.47 24.46 -8.81
CA LYS A 92 15.18 25.26 -10.01
C LYS A 92 13.71 25.12 -10.40
N SER A 93 13.17 23.90 -10.40
CA SER A 93 11.76 23.65 -10.68
C SER A 93 10.84 24.33 -9.65
N LEU A 94 11.19 24.31 -8.37
CA LEU A 94 10.45 25.02 -7.31
C LEU A 94 10.48 26.54 -7.50
N GLU A 95 11.64 27.11 -7.86
CA GLU A 95 11.75 28.55 -8.18
C GLU A 95 10.91 28.92 -9.40
N LEU A 96 10.86 28.07 -10.43
CA LEU A 96 9.99 28.27 -11.60
C LEU A 96 8.51 28.20 -11.22
N GLN A 97 8.10 27.24 -10.40
CA GLN A 97 6.73 27.13 -9.88
C GLN A 97 6.31 28.39 -9.13
N GLU A 98 7.16 28.90 -8.23
CA GLU A 98 6.91 30.15 -7.49
C GLU A 98 6.83 31.36 -8.42
N ARG A 99 7.72 31.45 -9.41
CA ARG A 99 7.71 32.52 -10.40
C ARG A 99 6.44 32.56 -11.24
N LEU A 100 5.83 31.40 -11.47
CA LEU A 100 4.58 31.20 -12.20
C LEU A 100 3.33 31.36 -11.32
N SER A 101 3.47 31.62 -10.02
CA SER A 101 2.35 31.89 -9.12
C SER A 101 1.65 33.22 -9.46
N GLU A 102 0.36 33.32 -9.13
CA GLU A 102 -0.44 34.53 -9.37
C GLU A 102 0.17 35.76 -8.69
N ASP A 103 0.61 35.62 -7.44
CA ASP A 103 1.21 36.70 -6.66
C ASP A 103 2.52 37.19 -7.29
N SER A 104 3.42 36.27 -7.67
CA SER A 104 4.66 36.61 -8.38
C SER A 104 4.38 37.33 -9.70
N ILE A 105 3.42 36.84 -10.49
CA ILE A 105 3.05 37.44 -11.77
C ILE A 105 2.50 38.86 -11.56
N LYS A 106 1.63 39.04 -10.58
CA LYS A 106 1.02 40.33 -10.25
C LYS A 106 2.06 41.33 -9.80
N ASP A 107 3.03 40.92 -8.98
CA ASP A 107 4.11 41.80 -8.55
C ASP A 107 5.04 42.19 -9.70
N ARG A 108 5.43 41.23 -10.56
CA ARG A 108 6.23 41.50 -11.76
C ARG A 108 5.51 42.41 -12.75
N SER A 109 4.19 42.31 -12.88
CA SER A 109 3.41 43.16 -13.81
C SER A 109 3.41 44.65 -13.47
N LYS A 110 3.76 45.01 -12.22
CA LYS A 110 3.85 46.42 -11.79
C LYS A 110 5.08 47.11 -12.36
N THR A 111 6.12 46.35 -12.70
CA THR A 111 7.43 46.89 -13.05
C THR A 111 7.95 46.41 -14.41
N VAL A 112 7.46 45.28 -14.92
CA VAL A 112 7.88 44.69 -16.20
C VAL A 112 6.85 44.97 -17.30
N PRO A 113 7.26 45.46 -18.48
CA PRO A 113 6.34 45.67 -19.60
C PRO A 113 5.60 44.38 -20.00
N THR A 114 4.31 44.50 -20.33
CA THR A 114 3.42 43.34 -20.61
C THR A 114 3.98 42.37 -21.65
N LYS A 115 4.58 42.89 -22.73
CA LYS A 115 5.15 42.04 -23.80
C LYS A 115 6.35 41.23 -23.31
N GLU A 116 7.20 41.84 -22.49
CA GLU A 116 8.38 41.19 -21.92
C GLU A 116 7.96 40.17 -20.86
N LEU A 117 7.04 40.54 -19.96
CA LEU A 117 6.49 39.62 -18.97
C LEU A 117 5.84 38.40 -19.65
N SER A 118 5.06 38.61 -20.72
CA SER A 118 4.46 37.50 -21.47
C SER A 118 5.50 36.56 -22.07
N GLN A 119 6.63 37.08 -22.56
CA GLN A 119 7.71 36.24 -23.07
C GLN A 119 8.40 35.48 -21.94
N GLN A 120 8.73 36.15 -20.83
CA GLN A 120 9.34 35.52 -19.67
C GLN A 120 8.45 34.40 -19.09
N LEU A 121 7.13 34.59 -19.04
CA LEU A 121 6.21 33.54 -18.58
C LEU A 121 6.16 32.35 -19.53
N LYS A 122 6.25 32.57 -20.84
CA LYS A 122 6.35 31.47 -21.82
C LYS A 122 7.63 30.68 -21.61
N ASP A 123 8.75 31.37 -21.45
CA ASP A 123 10.05 30.74 -21.23
C ASP A 123 10.08 29.98 -19.90
N ASP A 124 9.59 30.60 -18.81
CA ASP A 124 9.44 29.98 -17.49
C ASP A 124 8.55 28.71 -17.57
N LEU A 125 7.44 28.75 -18.34
CA LEU A 125 6.56 27.58 -18.55
C LEU A 125 7.25 26.47 -19.34
N VAL A 126 7.95 26.80 -20.43
CA VAL A 126 8.68 25.81 -21.24
C VAL A 126 9.74 25.11 -20.39
N ASP A 127 10.52 25.87 -19.63
CA ASP A 127 11.54 25.34 -18.73
C ASP A 127 10.92 24.47 -17.62
N PHE A 128 9.79 24.89 -17.06
CA PHE A 128 9.10 24.14 -16.02
C PHE A 128 8.58 22.80 -16.55
N PHE A 129 7.91 22.79 -17.72
CA PHE A 129 7.46 21.55 -18.35
C PHE A 129 8.62 20.65 -18.75
N ALA A 130 9.72 21.20 -19.26
CA ALA A 130 10.91 20.44 -19.61
C ALA A 130 11.57 19.78 -18.39
N SER A 131 11.28 20.24 -17.17
CA SER A 131 11.79 19.61 -15.93
C SER A 131 11.09 18.30 -15.58
N PHE A 132 9.94 17.99 -16.20
CA PHE A 132 9.24 16.72 -16.04
C PHE A 132 9.63 15.74 -17.16
N ASP A 133 10.82 15.19 -17.06
CA ASP A 133 11.23 14.09 -17.93
C ASP A 133 10.49 12.78 -17.60
N SER A 134 10.68 11.75 -18.43
CA SER A 134 10.05 10.44 -18.23
C SER A 134 10.43 9.82 -16.89
N ASN A 135 11.69 9.93 -16.47
CA ASN A 135 12.16 9.32 -15.23
C ASN A 135 11.53 9.98 -14.00
N ARG A 136 11.42 11.31 -13.99
CA ARG A 136 10.75 12.06 -12.91
C ARG A 136 9.27 11.71 -12.88
N THR A 137 8.61 11.67 -14.03
CA THR A 137 7.19 11.32 -14.13
C THR A 137 6.93 9.90 -13.61
N ASP A 138 7.72 8.92 -14.03
CA ASP A 138 7.62 7.53 -13.57
C ASP A 138 7.85 7.43 -12.05
N SER A 139 8.78 8.22 -11.51
CA SER A 139 9.07 8.25 -10.06
C SER A 139 7.91 8.85 -9.25
N ILE A 140 7.30 9.93 -9.75
CA ILE A 140 6.10 10.55 -9.16
C ILE A 140 4.95 9.54 -9.13
N ASP A 141 4.67 8.90 -10.28
CA ASP A 141 3.60 7.92 -10.41
C ASP A 141 3.83 6.70 -9.51
N THR A 142 5.07 6.21 -9.46
CA THR A 142 5.47 5.10 -8.58
C THR A 142 5.22 5.46 -7.11
N ALA A 143 5.69 6.62 -6.66
CA ALA A 143 5.49 7.06 -5.28
C ALA A 143 4.00 7.22 -4.94
N TYR A 144 3.21 7.80 -5.86
CA TYR A 144 1.76 7.94 -5.65
C TYR A 144 1.07 6.58 -5.58
N ASN A 145 1.41 5.64 -6.47
CA ASN A 145 0.85 4.30 -6.45
C ASN A 145 1.21 3.52 -5.18
N LEU A 146 2.44 3.68 -4.67
CA LEU A 146 2.84 3.10 -3.39
C LEU A 146 2.03 3.68 -2.22
N ILE A 147 1.74 4.99 -2.23
CA ILE A 147 0.84 5.61 -1.25
C ILE A 147 -0.57 5.02 -1.32
N LEU A 148 -1.11 4.82 -2.52
CA LEU A 148 -2.43 4.20 -2.70
C LEU A 148 -2.44 2.73 -2.24
N LEU A 149 -1.39 1.98 -2.56
CA LEU A 149 -1.25 0.60 -2.13
C LEU A 149 -1.14 0.50 -0.60
N PHE A 150 -0.35 1.38 0.01
CA PHE A 150 -0.24 1.48 1.45
C PHE A 150 -1.58 1.86 2.09
N THR A 151 -2.34 2.77 1.47
CA THR A 151 -3.70 3.12 1.89
C THR A 151 -4.60 1.89 1.93
N LYS A 152 -4.56 1.05 0.88
CA LYS A 152 -5.34 -0.20 0.83
C LYS A 152 -4.90 -1.17 1.93
N PHE A 153 -3.59 -1.32 2.14
CA PHE A 153 -3.05 -2.20 3.18
C PHE A 153 -3.46 -1.78 4.59
N VAL A 154 -3.36 -0.49 4.89
CA VAL A 154 -3.77 0.07 6.19
C VAL A 154 -5.28 -0.06 6.41
N ASN A 155 -6.08 0.14 5.35
CA ASN A 155 -7.54 0.12 5.41
C ASN A 155 -8.17 -1.26 5.14
N PHE A 156 -7.37 -2.32 5.03
CA PHE A 156 -7.90 -3.69 5.05
C PHE A 156 -8.75 -3.89 6.32
N ASP A 157 -9.86 -4.63 6.23
CA ASP A 157 -10.79 -4.81 7.34
C ASP A 157 -10.29 -5.85 8.35
N TYR A 158 -9.18 -5.52 9.01
CA TYR A 158 -8.61 -6.33 10.07
C TYR A 158 -9.62 -6.58 11.20
N PHE A 159 -10.45 -5.58 11.52
CA PHE A 159 -11.40 -5.69 12.61
C PHE A 159 -12.42 -6.79 12.34
N PHE A 160 -13.03 -6.80 11.16
CA PHE A 160 -14.01 -7.82 10.80
C PHE A 160 -13.40 -9.22 10.76
N LEU A 161 -12.22 -9.37 10.14
CA LEU A 161 -11.49 -10.65 10.14
C LEU A 161 -11.25 -11.16 11.56
N LEU A 162 -10.78 -10.30 12.47
CA LEU A 162 -10.47 -10.65 13.85
C LEU A 162 -11.72 -10.93 14.70
N LYS A 163 -12.83 -10.24 14.41
CA LYS A 163 -14.13 -10.44 15.06
C LYS A 163 -14.65 -11.87 14.87
N THR A 164 -14.31 -12.50 13.75
CA THR A 164 -14.64 -13.91 13.46
C THR A 164 -13.91 -14.88 14.39
N PHE A 165 -12.69 -14.54 14.84
CA PHE A 165 -11.91 -15.36 15.79
C PHE A 165 -12.19 -15.04 17.26
N ASP A 166 -12.63 -13.82 17.57
CA ASP A 166 -13.08 -13.40 18.91
C ASP A 166 -14.14 -12.30 18.80
N SER A 167 -15.39 -12.67 19.07
CA SER A 167 -16.55 -11.77 19.00
C SER A 167 -16.51 -10.62 20.01
N ASN A 168 -15.67 -10.68 21.05
CA ASN A 168 -15.56 -9.62 22.07
C ASN A 168 -14.60 -8.50 21.66
N ILE A 169 -13.83 -8.66 20.58
CA ILE A 169 -12.96 -7.59 20.08
C ILE A 169 -13.81 -6.37 19.73
N SER A 170 -13.32 -5.20 20.14
CA SER A 170 -13.86 -3.90 19.76
C SER A 170 -12.88 -3.21 18.83
N GLU A 171 -13.40 -2.47 17.85
CA GLU A 171 -12.61 -1.78 16.85
C GLU A 171 -11.64 -0.79 17.52
N ARG A 172 -10.37 -0.80 17.10
CA ARG A 172 -9.28 0.04 17.64
C ARG A 172 -9.08 -0.04 19.17
N ASN A 173 -9.59 -1.07 19.84
CA ASN A 173 -9.33 -1.30 21.26
C ASN A 173 -8.22 -2.35 21.46
N PHE A 174 -7.01 -1.87 21.75
CA PHE A 174 -5.82 -2.73 21.98
C PHE A 174 -5.51 -2.98 23.46
N THR A 175 -6.40 -2.57 24.37
CA THR A 175 -6.28 -2.87 25.82
C THR A 175 -6.90 -4.21 26.19
N TYR A 176 -7.90 -4.63 25.42
CA TYR A 176 -8.47 -5.98 25.52
C TYR A 176 -7.44 -7.01 25.06
N HIS A 177 -7.35 -8.13 25.77
CA HIS A 177 -6.48 -9.25 25.42
C HIS A 177 -7.32 -10.29 24.67
N PRO A 178 -7.17 -10.42 23.34
CA PRO A 178 -7.99 -11.33 22.55
C PRO A 178 -7.86 -12.78 22.97
N LYS A 179 -8.99 -13.49 22.94
CA LYS A 179 -9.08 -14.94 23.13
C LYS A 179 -9.48 -15.58 21.81
N PHE A 180 -8.52 -15.64 20.89
CA PHE A 180 -8.74 -16.21 19.58
C PHE A 180 -9.01 -17.72 19.66
N GLU A 181 -10.10 -18.14 19.04
CA GLU A 181 -10.48 -19.55 18.91
C GLU A 181 -10.22 -20.06 17.49
N ALA A 182 -10.03 -21.37 17.34
CA ALA A 182 -9.95 -21.95 16.01
C ALA A 182 -11.32 -21.89 15.32
N ILE A 183 -11.34 -21.50 14.05
CA ILE A 183 -12.58 -21.37 13.27
C ILE A 183 -12.47 -22.16 11.97
N ARG A 184 -13.61 -22.46 11.34
CA ARG A 184 -13.61 -23.00 9.97
C ARG A 184 -12.96 -21.97 9.03
N ALA A 185 -11.96 -22.39 8.28
CA ALA A 185 -11.18 -21.49 7.42
C ALA A 185 -12.03 -20.85 6.30
N GLU A 186 -13.14 -21.50 5.92
CA GLU A 186 -14.12 -20.95 4.97
C GLU A 186 -14.66 -19.57 5.41
N TYR A 187 -14.79 -19.32 6.71
CA TYR A 187 -15.32 -18.04 7.23
C TYR A 187 -14.41 -16.84 7.03
N VAL A 188 -13.14 -17.07 6.72
CA VAL A 188 -12.15 -16.00 6.46
C VAL A 188 -11.47 -16.18 5.11
N SER A 189 -11.89 -17.17 4.32
CA SER A 189 -11.19 -17.51 3.09
C SER A 189 -11.22 -16.39 2.06
N ASP A 190 -12.30 -15.62 1.98
CA ASP A 190 -12.42 -14.52 1.04
C ASP A 190 -11.63 -13.30 1.52
N ASP A 191 -11.73 -12.93 2.80
CA ASP A 191 -10.90 -11.87 3.40
C ASP A 191 -9.39 -12.14 3.21
N LEU A 192 -8.97 -13.41 3.34
CA LEU A 192 -7.58 -13.79 3.12
C LEU A 192 -7.14 -13.67 1.66
N LYS A 193 -8.03 -13.91 0.69
CA LYS A 193 -7.73 -13.69 -0.73
C LYS A 193 -7.56 -12.21 -1.00
N ASP A 194 -8.48 -11.39 -0.52
CA ASP A 194 -8.43 -9.94 -0.67
C ASP A 194 -7.16 -9.36 -0.04
N PHE A 195 -6.80 -9.85 1.15
CA PHE A 195 -5.54 -9.46 1.80
C PHE A 195 -4.31 -9.85 0.97
N LEU A 196 -4.30 -11.05 0.37
CA LEU A 196 -3.19 -11.50 -0.45
C LEU A 196 -3.02 -10.66 -1.72
N GLU A 197 -4.10 -10.18 -2.34
CA GLU A 197 -4.00 -9.26 -3.48
C GLU A 197 -3.24 -7.97 -3.11
N ILE A 198 -3.48 -7.45 -1.90
CA ILE A 198 -2.79 -6.27 -1.39
C ILE A 198 -1.35 -6.60 -0.99
N LEU A 199 -1.17 -7.68 -0.21
CA LEU A 199 0.14 -8.06 0.32
C LEU A 199 1.13 -8.44 -0.78
N LEU A 200 0.69 -9.13 -1.82
CA LEU A 200 1.57 -9.55 -2.91
C LEU A 200 1.99 -8.38 -3.81
N ALA A 201 1.19 -7.31 -3.85
CA ALA A 201 1.57 -6.07 -4.52
C ALA A 201 2.56 -5.23 -3.69
N LEU A 202 2.66 -5.47 -2.37
CA LEU A 202 3.62 -4.78 -1.50
C LEU A 202 5.03 -5.37 -1.71
N GLU A 203 5.81 -4.69 -2.53
CA GLU A 203 7.22 -5.00 -2.73
C GLU A 203 8.10 -4.27 -1.70
N PRO A 204 8.76 -4.95 -0.75
CA PRO A 204 9.55 -4.29 0.29
C PRO A 204 10.79 -3.55 -0.25
N SER A 205 11.24 -3.88 -1.46
CA SER A 205 12.39 -3.26 -2.13
C SER A 205 12.10 -1.90 -2.76
N GLN A 206 10.82 -1.51 -2.84
CA GLN A 206 10.42 -0.20 -3.35
C GLN A 206 10.84 0.92 -2.39
N ASP A 207 10.84 2.17 -2.88
CA ASP A 207 11.26 3.32 -2.09
C ASP A 207 10.17 3.80 -1.10
N TRP A 208 9.93 2.98 -0.08
CA TRP A 208 9.02 3.28 1.01
C TRP A 208 9.48 4.47 1.86
N LYS A 209 10.77 4.80 1.84
CA LYS A 209 11.31 5.94 2.59
C LYS A 209 10.78 7.25 2.04
N THR A 210 10.81 7.42 0.72
CA THR A 210 10.23 8.60 0.06
C THR A 210 8.73 8.71 0.34
N VAL A 211 8.00 7.59 0.23
CA VAL A 211 6.56 7.51 0.55
C VAL A 211 6.26 7.99 1.97
N PHE A 212 6.95 7.45 2.98
CA PHE A 212 6.70 7.84 4.37
C PHE A 212 7.12 9.29 4.67
N ASN A 213 8.16 9.80 4.01
CA ASN A 213 8.53 11.21 4.13
C ASN A 213 7.43 12.14 3.58
N ILE A 214 6.87 11.82 2.41
CA ILE A 214 5.74 12.57 1.84
C ILE A 214 4.54 12.54 2.79
N LEU A 215 4.19 11.36 3.31
CA LEU A 215 3.07 11.21 4.24
C LEU A 215 3.29 11.96 5.56
N LYS A 216 4.53 12.00 6.06
CA LYS A 216 4.92 12.78 7.24
C LYS A 216 4.70 14.27 7.00
N VAL A 217 5.13 14.79 5.85
CA VAL A 217 4.90 16.20 5.50
C VAL A 217 3.41 16.48 5.33
N TYR A 218 2.66 15.58 4.71
CA TYR A 218 1.22 15.73 4.49
C TYR A 218 0.43 15.82 5.80
N LYS A 219 0.83 15.08 6.84
CA LYS A 219 0.10 14.98 8.11
C LYS A 219 0.72 15.74 9.28
N GLY A 220 1.97 16.17 9.14
CA GLY A 220 2.75 16.81 10.20
C GLY A 220 3.22 15.84 11.30
N VAL A 221 2.99 14.54 11.14
CA VAL A 221 3.35 13.48 12.10
C VAL A 221 3.78 12.21 11.37
N ASP A 222 4.56 11.36 12.04
CA ASP A 222 4.91 10.04 11.51
C ASP A 222 3.67 9.14 11.46
N VAL A 223 3.32 8.68 10.25
CA VAL A 223 2.10 7.89 10.00
C VAL A 223 2.23 6.44 10.49
N ILE A 224 3.45 5.92 10.52
CA ILE A 224 3.83 4.68 11.21
C ILE A 224 5.11 4.97 11.99
N ALA A 225 5.26 4.34 13.15
CA ALA A 225 6.55 4.30 13.84
C ALA A 225 7.61 3.69 12.91
N GLN A 226 8.58 4.50 12.48
CA GLN A 226 9.76 3.99 11.81
C GLN A 226 10.62 3.33 12.89
N ASP A 227 10.89 2.04 12.74
CA ASP A 227 11.85 1.36 13.62
C ASP A 227 13.18 2.13 13.58
N GLN A 228 13.70 2.46 14.76
CA GLN A 228 15.05 3.00 14.95
C GLN A 228 16.11 1.94 14.62
#